data_AF-A0A538B1V5-F1
#
_entry.id   AF-A0A538B1V5-F1
#
_cell.length_a   1.000
_cell.length_b   1.000
_cell.length_c   1.000
_cell.angle_alpha   90.00
_cell.angle_beta   90.00
_cell.angle_gamma   90.00
#
_symmetry.space_group_name_H-M   'P 1'
#
loop_
_entity.id
_entity.type
_entity.pdbx_description
1 polymer ?
#
loop_
_entity_poly.entity_id
_entity_poly.type
_entity_poly.pdbx_seq_one_letter_code
_entity_poly.pdbx_strand_id
1 'polypeptide(L)'
;MELRDFQDTMREIYLKRDEQRGVDATFRWLTEELGELARAIRTSERTNLELEFSDVFAWLTSLANILGVDLSAAATRYEDGCPKCGATPCACPLEIALARSPTFPLDDMRCAYVDDRVVAAAAESPFTQWFGGNGLACSGVWGVATEPEWRRAGLASACLGMLMDDARRRGTPLTALYPAVIEPYRRLGYELAGTYDDYRIALDALPAIDTRDLPSLELVDADRDQDAIMACYARWLAGRNGTIEPDAPFWRARLIERPWDEWHRVVVARDDDTITGFAIFTRVPDTSGHLSFGFGLKCTMFVAEDDRTLRALLAYASSYRGLGRWLGWSGPPNDPMTLLVGTQAVTLADRYRWMLRILDMRGALEGRGYPPIDAEATFAIDDPRYAENAGVWHVQLSSGEPKVELGSSHDRRPLSIGMFSSMFSGYLRPVDAVRLGYLDEGDPAVEALSAILSGPDPWCPIFF
;
A
#
# COMPACT_ATOMS: atom_id res chain seq x y z
N MET A 1 1.39 45.36 13.96
CA MET A 1 0.41 45.26 12.85
C MET A 1 -0.49 44.10 13.20
N GLU A 2 -1.80 44.32 13.29
CA GLU A 2 -2.73 43.23 13.55
C GLU A 2 -2.89 42.36 12.29
N LEU A 3 -3.35 41.11 12.45
CA LEU A 3 -3.54 40.18 11.32
C LEU A 3 -4.51 40.74 10.27
N ARG A 4 -5.56 41.44 10.72
CA ARG A 4 -6.53 42.11 9.84
C ARG A 4 -5.88 43.25 9.06
N ASP A 5 -5.07 44.09 9.72
CA ASP A 5 -4.38 45.20 9.07
C ASP A 5 -3.42 44.70 7.98
N PHE A 6 -2.71 43.60 8.26
CA PHE A 6 -1.84 42.97 7.27
C PHE A 6 -2.65 42.43 6.08
N GLN A 7 -3.76 41.73 6.34
CA GLN A 7 -4.61 41.19 5.28
C GLN A 7 -5.22 42.28 4.39
N ASP A 8 -5.63 43.40 4.98
CA ASP A 8 -6.14 44.56 4.27
C ASP A 8 -5.02 45.22 3.44
N THR A 9 -3.81 45.35 3.99
CA THR A 9 -2.63 45.84 3.24
C THR A 9 -2.33 44.96 2.03
N MET A 10 -2.33 43.64 2.19
CA MET A 10 -2.12 42.71 1.07
C MET A 10 -3.24 42.80 0.02
N ARG A 11 -4.48 43.06 0.46
CA ARG A 11 -5.62 43.28 -0.43
C ARG A 11 -5.43 44.54 -1.28
N GLU A 12 -5.01 45.63 -0.66
CA GLU A 12 -4.75 46.90 -1.35
C GLU A 12 -3.60 46.77 -2.37
N ILE A 13 -2.54 46.03 -2.03
CA ILE A 13 -1.37 45.89 -2.90
C ILE A 13 -1.65 44.92 -4.06
N TYR A 14 -2.24 43.76 -3.79
CA TYR A 14 -2.20 42.62 -4.72
C TYR A 14 -3.56 42.12 -5.25
N LEU A 15 -4.70 42.44 -4.61
CA LEU A 15 -5.99 41.78 -4.91
C LEU A 15 -6.32 41.72 -6.41
N LYS A 16 -6.25 42.85 -7.11
CA LYS A 16 -6.59 42.90 -8.54
C LYS A 16 -5.67 42.01 -9.40
N ARG A 17 -4.39 41.89 -9.04
CA ARG A 17 -3.43 41.03 -9.74
C ARG A 17 -3.68 39.57 -9.38
N ASP A 18 -3.98 39.29 -8.13
CA ASP A 18 -4.23 37.94 -7.64
C ASP A 18 -5.54 37.37 -8.21
N GLU A 19 -6.58 38.19 -8.34
CA GLU A 19 -7.85 37.84 -9.02
C GLU A 19 -7.62 37.52 -10.51
N GLN A 20 -6.75 38.26 -11.19
CA GLN A 20 -6.38 37.97 -12.58
C GLN A 20 -5.53 36.71 -12.72
N ARG A 21 -4.63 36.46 -11.74
CA ARG A 21 -3.79 35.26 -11.68
C ARG A 21 -4.65 34.01 -11.40
N GLY A 22 -5.68 34.14 -10.58
CA GLY A 22 -6.57 33.07 -10.18
C GLY A 22 -6.03 32.22 -9.02
N VAL A 23 -6.91 31.39 -8.48
CA VAL A 23 -6.67 30.58 -7.28
C VAL A 23 -5.54 29.56 -7.48
N ASP A 24 -5.59 28.76 -8.56
CA ASP A 24 -4.60 27.70 -8.82
C ASP A 24 -3.18 28.26 -8.93
N ALA A 25 -2.98 29.30 -9.75
CA ALA A 25 -1.66 29.89 -9.91
C ALA A 25 -1.17 30.62 -8.64
N THR A 26 -2.05 31.26 -7.86
CA THR A 26 -1.68 31.85 -6.56
C THR A 26 -1.30 30.77 -5.53
N PHE A 27 -1.98 29.64 -5.52
CA PHE A 27 -1.64 28.49 -4.69
C PHE A 27 -0.29 27.86 -5.08
N ARG A 28 0.03 27.82 -6.38
CA ARG A 28 1.36 27.35 -6.84
C ARG A 28 2.49 28.24 -6.36
N TRP A 29 2.32 29.56 -6.39
CA TRP A 29 3.29 30.49 -5.80
C TRP A 29 3.47 30.23 -4.31
N LEU A 30 2.39 30.11 -3.53
CA LEU A 30 2.50 29.72 -2.11
C LEU A 30 3.28 28.41 -1.91
N THR A 31 3.12 27.44 -2.81
CA THR A 31 3.85 26.16 -2.75
C THR A 31 5.34 26.32 -3.06
N GLU A 32 5.70 27.21 -3.98
CA GLU A 32 7.08 27.55 -4.31
C GLU A 32 7.80 28.17 -3.12
N GLU A 33 7.18 29.15 -2.47
CA GLU A 33 7.70 29.84 -1.27
C GLU A 33 7.83 28.89 -0.07
N LEU A 34 6.90 27.95 0.09
CA LEU A 34 7.06 26.86 1.07
C LEU A 34 8.30 25.99 0.76
N GLY A 35 8.63 25.81 -0.52
CA GLY A 35 9.86 25.14 -0.96
C GLY A 35 11.12 25.94 -0.66
N GLU A 36 11.09 27.26 -0.85
CA GLU A 36 12.20 28.18 -0.52
C GLU A 36 12.43 28.25 0.99
N LEU A 37 11.35 28.38 1.78
CA LEU A 37 11.40 28.25 3.23
C LEU A 37 12.00 26.90 3.66
N ALA A 38 11.57 25.79 3.06
CA ALA A 38 12.14 24.47 3.36
C ALA A 38 13.64 24.37 3.01
N ARG A 39 14.12 25.11 2.01
CA ARG A 39 15.55 25.22 1.70
C ARG A 39 16.29 26.03 2.77
N ALA A 40 15.79 27.20 3.14
CA ALA A 40 16.39 28.06 4.16
C ALA A 40 16.50 27.39 5.54
N ILE A 41 15.48 26.59 5.92
CA ILE A 41 15.49 25.78 7.15
C ILE A 41 16.66 24.79 7.13
N ARG A 42 16.92 24.13 6.01
CA ARG A 42 18.00 23.14 5.90
C ARG A 42 19.39 23.76 5.92
N THR A 43 19.56 24.97 5.36
CA THR A 43 20.86 25.64 5.29
C THR A 43 21.22 26.46 6.52
N SER A 44 20.30 26.61 7.50
CA SER A 44 20.50 27.39 8.74
C SER A 44 20.86 28.87 8.53
N GLU A 45 20.52 29.44 7.37
CA GLU A 45 20.73 30.86 7.08
C GLU A 45 19.65 31.72 7.74
N ARG A 46 19.92 32.19 8.97
CA ARG A 46 18.96 32.95 9.79
C ARG A 46 18.37 34.17 9.08
N THR A 47 19.16 34.88 8.29
CA THR A 47 18.69 36.08 7.57
C THR A 47 17.74 35.73 6.43
N ASN A 48 17.88 34.55 5.84
CA ASN A 48 16.97 34.09 4.79
C ASN A 48 15.65 33.62 5.40
N LEU A 49 15.67 32.96 6.56
CA LEU A 49 14.46 32.45 7.22
C LEU A 49 13.37 33.51 7.42
N GLU A 50 13.73 34.70 7.91
CA GLU A 50 12.75 35.77 8.14
C GLU A 50 12.08 36.24 6.84
N LEU A 51 12.84 36.29 5.74
CA LEU A 51 12.32 36.63 4.41
C LEU A 51 11.36 35.54 3.92
N GLU A 52 11.79 34.28 3.94
CA GLU A 52 10.96 33.17 3.47
C GLU A 52 9.67 33.00 4.29
N PHE A 53 9.72 33.19 5.62
CA PHE A 53 8.50 33.20 6.45
C PHE A 53 7.57 34.35 6.08
N SER A 54 8.13 35.52 5.75
CA SER A 54 7.36 36.67 5.30
C SER A 54 6.68 36.39 3.96
N ASP A 55 7.39 35.79 3.00
CA ASP A 55 6.85 35.52 1.67
C ASP A 55 5.75 34.44 1.72
N VAL A 56 5.96 33.35 2.47
CA VAL A 56 4.90 32.36 2.73
C VAL A 56 3.67 33.01 3.36
N PHE A 57 3.85 33.90 4.33
CA PHE A 57 2.74 34.58 4.99
C PHE A 57 2.01 35.56 4.04
N ALA A 58 2.75 36.27 3.20
CA ALA A 58 2.21 37.16 2.18
C ALA A 58 1.35 36.37 1.18
N TRP A 59 1.88 35.29 0.61
CA TRP A 59 1.16 34.48 -0.37
C TRP A 59 -0.04 33.73 0.21
N LEU A 60 0.05 33.26 1.46
CA LEU A 60 -1.11 32.72 2.19
C LEU A 60 -2.22 33.77 2.31
N THR A 61 -1.85 35.00 2.59
CA THR A 61 -2.77 36.13 2.74
C THR A 61 -3.39 36.55 1.42
N SER A 62 -2.61 36.59 0.34
CA SER A 62 -3.10 36.79 -1.03
C SER A 62 -4.12 35.71 -1.42
N LEU A 63 -3.82 34.44 -1.14
CA LEU A 63 -4.74 33.33 -1.40
C LEU A 63 -6.04 33.45 -0.57
N ALA A 64 -5.94 33.82 0.70
CA ALA A 64 -7.10 34.05 1.57
C ALA A 64 -7.99 35.18 1.04
N ASN A 65 -7.38 36.26 0.54
CA ASN A 65 -8.12 37.40 -0.03
C ASN A 65 -8.96 37.01 -1.26
N ILE A 66 -8.41 36.27 -2.21
CA ILE A 66 -9.15 35.86 -3.41
C ILE A 66 -10.17 34.74 -3.14
N LEU A 67 -10.03 34.01 -2.03
CA LEU A 67 -10.99 33.01 -1.57
C LEU A 67 -12.05 33.57 -0.61
N GLY A 68 -11.95 34.85 -0.22
CA GLY A 68 -12.87 35.47 0.74
C GLY A 68 -12.75 34.94 2.17
N VAL A 69 -11.59 34.46 2.57
CA VAL A 69 -11.32 33.94 3.92
C VAL A 69 -10.77 35.06 4.81
N ASP A 70 -11.44 35.34 5.92
CA ASP A 70 -10.95 36.25 6.97
C ASP A 70 -9.95 35.52 7.87
N LEU A 71 -8.67 35.89 7.81
CA LEU A 71 -7.61 35.22 8.55
C LEU A 71 -7.71 35.46 10.06
N SER A 72 -8.18 36.63 10.49
CA SER A 72 -8.42 36.90 11.90
C SER A 72 -9.53 36.01 12.46
N ALA A 73 -10.61 35.83 11.71
CA ALA A 73 -11.68 34.90 12.07
C ALA A 73 -11.19 33.44 12.05
N ALA A 74 -10.34 33.06 11.09
CA ALA A 74 -9.78 31.71 11.04
C ALA A 74 -8.85 31.39 12.21
N ALA A 75 -8.16 32.39 12.75
CA ALA A 75 -7.22 32.24 13.85
C ALA A 75 -7.89 32.06 15.23
N THR A 76 -9.16 32.45 15.40
CA THR A 76 -9.87 32.40 16.71
C THR A 76 -9.97 31.00 17.29
N ARG A 77 -9.93 29.95 16.46
CA ARG A 77 -9.88 28.54 16.91
C ARG A 77 -8.67 28.20 17.80
N TYR A 78 -7.67 29.09 17.89
CA TYR A 78 -6.48 28.94 18.72
C TYR A 78 -6.48 29.87 19.95
N GLU A 79 -7.54 30.67 20.16
CA GLU A 79 -7.62 31.68 21.23
C GLU A 79 -7.61 31.03 22.63
N ASP A 80 -8.37 29.95 22.81
CA ASP A 80 -8.49 29.22 24.08
C ASP A 80 -7.50 28.04 24.20
N GLY A 81 -6.45 28.01 23.38
CA GLY A 81 -5.42 26.98 23.37
C GLY A 81 -5.49 26.01 22.20
N CYS A 82 -4.90 24.82 22.35
CA CYS A 82 -4.84 23.85 21.26
C CYS A 82 -6.26 23.44 20.81
N PRO A 83 -6.62 23.55 19.51
CA PRO A 83 -7.98 23.25 19.03
C PRO A 83 -8.39 21.77 19.15
N LYS A 84 -7.46 20.90 19.56
CA LYS A 84 -7.74 19.48 19.78
C LYS A 84 -7.95 19.14 21.25
N CYS A 85 -7.08 19.65 22.14
CA CYS A 85 -7.09 19.27 23.57
C CYS A 85 -7.46 20.41 24.51
N GLY A 86 -7.66 21.63 24.02
CA GLY A 86 -8.02 22.81 24.81
C GLY A 86 -6.95 23.31 25.78
N ALA A 87 -5.73 22.77 25.72
CA ALA A 87 -4.66 23.10 26.66
C ALA A 87 -3.65 24.10 26.07
N THR A 88 -3.07 24.92 26.95
CA THR A 88 -1.95 25.82 26.67
C THR A 88 -0.91 25.69 27.80
N PRO A 89 0.25 25.02 27.58
CA PRO A 89 0.73 24.39 26.34
C PRO A 89 -0.11 23.20 25.87
N CYS A 90 0.03 22.84 24.59
CA CYS A 90 -0.64 21.68 24.01
C CYS A 90 -0.29 20.39 24.78
N ALA A 91 -1.31 19.58 25.10
CA ALA A 91 -1.19 18.28 25.77
C ALA A 91 -1.53 17.10 24.85
N CYS A 92 -1.66 17.32 23.53
CA CYS A 92 -1.83 16.22 22.58
C CYS A 92 -0.62 15.29 22.61
N PRO A 93 -0.81 13.96 22.55
CA PRO A 93 0.29 13.02 22.43
C PRO A 93 1.21 13.40 21.26
N LEU A 94 2.52 13.49 21.54
CA LEU A 94 3.53 13.83 20.53
C LEU A 94 3.50 12.84 19.36
N GLU A 95 3.23 11.57 19.65
CA GLU A 95 3.05 10.50 18.65
C GLU A 95 1.93 10.81 17.65
N ILE A 96 0.80 11.40 18.09
CA ILE A 96 -0.30 11.80 17.19
C ILE A 96 0.09 13.05 16.38
N ALA A 97 0.89 13.96 16.95
CA ALA A 97 1.40 15.12 16.22
C ALA A 97 2.41 14.70 15.14
N LEU A 98 3.29 13.74 15.46
CA LEU A 98 4.25 13.15 14.55
C LEU A 98 3.57 12.24 13.51
N ALA A 99 2.50 11.51 13.86
CA ALA A 99 1.77 10.67 12.91
C ALA A 99 1.05 11.45 11.80
N ARG A 100 0.78 12.75 12.02
CA ARG A 100 0.11 13.63 11.04
C ARG A 100 1.02 14.16 9.94
N SER A 101 2.32 14.20 10.19
CA SER A 101 3.30 14.34 9.13
C SER A 101 3.82 12.93 8.90
N PRO A 102 3.56 12.23 7.79
CA PRO A 102 4.39 11.08 7.50
C PRO A 102 5.82 11.62 7.49
N THR A 103 6.58 11.39 8.55
CA THR A 103 8.01 11.62 8.54
C THR A 103 8.47 10.63 7.50
N PHE A 104 8.65 11.12 6.27
CA PHE A 104 9.31 10.34 5.25
C PHE A 104 10.60 9.89 5.90
N PRO A 105 10.79 8.57 6.10
CA PRO A 105 11.98 8.10 6.78
C PRO A 105 13.12 8.28 5.78
N LEU A 106 13.69 9.49 5.76
CA LEU A 106 14.74 9.86 4.80
C LEU A 106 15.95 8.93 4.94
N ASP A 107 16.16 8.37 6.13
CA ASP A 107 17.18 7.36 6.43
C ASP A 107 16.93 6.03 5.69
N ASP A 108 15.67 5.74 5.33
CA ASP A 108 15.26 4.57 4.55
C ASP A 108 15.27 4.84 3.04
N MET A 109 15.75 6.02 2.62
CA MET A 109 15.96 6.36 1.21
C MET A 109 17.42 6.17 0.79
N ARG A 110 17.62 5.72 -0.45
CA ARG A 110 18.92 5.69 -1.13
C ARG A 110 18.83 6.63 -2.32
N CYS A 111 19.76 7.58 -2.37
CA CYS A 111 19.79 8.61 -3.41
C CYS A 111 21.11 8.55 -4.19
N ALA A 112 21.05 8.76 -5.50
CA ALA A 112 22.22 9.01 -6.33
C ALA A 112 22.39 10.52 -6.53
N TYR A 113 23.61 11.00 -6.34
CA TYR A 113 23.97 12.40 -6.46
C TYR A 113 24.87 12.62 -7.68
N VAL A 114 24.63 13.70 -8.40
CA VAL A 114 25.59 14.31 -9.32
C VAL A 114 25.80 15.73 -8.81
N ASP A 115 27.02 16.03 -8.41
CA ASP A 115 27.35 17.18 -7.58
C ASP A 115 26.44 17.22 -6.34
N ASP A 116 25.74 18.32 -6.07
CA ASP A 116 24.82 18.47 -4.94
C ASP A 116 23.34 18.17 -5.28
N ARG A 117 23.06 17.63 -6.47
CA ARG A 117 21.70 17.35 -6.94
C ARG A 117 21.38 15.86 -6.84
N VAL A 118 20.25 15.52 -6.23
CA VAL A 118 19.65 14.18 -6.28
C VAL A 118 19.13 13.93 -7.69
N VAL A 119 19.62 12.89 -8.35
CA VAL A 119 19.24 12.53 -9.73
C VAL A 119 18.53 11.17 -9.85
N ALA A 120 18.62 10.35 -8.80
CA ALA A 120 17.83 9.13 -8.66
C ALA A 120 17.57 8.85 -7.18
N ALA A 121 16.47 8.15 -6.89
CA ALA A 121 16.15 7.71 -5.55
C ALA A 121 15.41 6.37 -5.57
N ALA A 122 15.50 5.64 -4.47
CA ALA A 122 14.63 4.54 -4.12
C ALA A 122 14.45 4.55 -2.59
N ALA A 123 13.32 4.07 -2.11
CA ALA A 123 13.04 3.95 -0.68
C ALA A 123 12.47 2.58 -0.35
N GLU A 124 12.51 2.20 0.92
CA GLU A 124 11.82 1.02 1.42
C GLU A 124 10.84 1.38 2.54
N SER A 125 9.87 0.50 2.76
CA SER A 125 8.99 0.45 3.92
C SER A 125 8.94 -1.01 4.40
N PRO A 126 9.36 -1.32 5.63
CA PRO A 126 9.27 -2.67 6.15
C PRO A 126 7.80 -3.05 6.44
N PHE A 127 7.40 -4.26 6.08
CA PHE A 127 6.12 -4.84 6.46
C PHE A 127 6.21 -6.36 6.59
N THR A 128 5.16 -6.98 7.12
CA THR A 128 5.01 -8.44 7.10
C THR A 128 4.16 -8.82 5.89
N GLN A 129 4.59 -9.82 5.11
CA GLN A 129 3.84 -10.35 3.98
C GLN A 129 3.54 -11.84 4.20
N TRP A 130 2.29 -12.24 3.97
CA TRP A 130 1.79 -13.55 4.35
C TRP A 130 1.86 -14.57 3.21
N PHE A 131 2.38 -15.77 3.52
CA PHE A 131 2.47 -16.90 2.59
C PHE A 131 2.25 -18.22 3.33
N GLY A 132 1.29 -19.00 2.85
CA GLY A 132 0.97 -20.33 3.38
C GLY A 132 0.49 -20.32 4.83
N GLY A 133 -0.04 -19.19 5.30
CA GLY A 133 -0.50 -19.03 6.69
C GLY A 133 0.52 -18.48 7.67
N ASN A 134 1.74 -18.13 7.23
CA ASN A 134 2.73 -17.44 8.06
C ASN A 134 3.09 -16.07 7.48
N GLY A 135 3.36 -15.12 8.37
CA GLY A 135 3.92 -13.81 8.01
C GLY A 135 5.45 -13.85 7.92
N LEU A 136 6.01 -13.32 6.83
CA LEU A 136 7.45 -13.13 6.65
C LEU A 136 7.77 -11.64 6.59
N ALA A 137 8.88 -11.24 7.20
CA ALA A 137 9.40 -9.89 7.03
C ALA A 137 9.72 -9.62 5.55
N CYS A 138 9.29 -8.47 5.05
CA CYS A 138 9.45 -8.05 3.67
C CYS A 138 9.82 -6.57 3.59
N SER A 139 10.77 -6.24 2.71
CA SER A 139 11.11 -4.87 2.36
C SER A 139 10.27 -4.41 1.17
N GLY A 140 9.32 -3.51 1.41
CA GLY A 140 8.46 -2.91 0.38
C GLY A 140 9.11 -1.72 -0.29
N VAL A 141 9.49 -1.86 -1.55
CA VAL A 141 10.20 -0.80 -2.27
C VAL A 141 9.21 0.18 -2.89
N TRP A 142 9.45 1.46 -2.64
CA TRP A 142 8.65 2.57 -3.16
C TRP A 142 9.53 3.74 -3.61
N GLY A 143 8.94 4.74 -4.26
CA GLY A 143 9.65 5.98 -4.60
C GLY A 143 10.82 5.83 -5.58
N VAL A 144 10.84 4.75 -6.37
CA VAL A 144 11.92 4.49 -7.34
C VAL A 144 11.79 5.47 -8.51
N ALA A 145 12.73 6.39 -8.61
CA ALA A 145 12.75 7.43 -9.64
C ALA A 145 14.16 7.71 -10.15
N THR A 146 14.24 8.14 -11.41
CA THR A 146 15.46 8.69 -12.01
C THR A 146 15.08 9.83 -12.93
N GLU A 147 15.76 10.95 -12.74
CA GLU A 147 15.60 12.14 -13.57
C GLU A 147 15.81 11.81 -15.05
N PRO A 148 14.99 12.36 -15.97
CA PRO A 148 14.99 11.95 -17.37
C PRO A 148 16.37 11.98 -18.05
N GLU A 149 17.17 13.02 -17.80
CA GLU A 149 18.51 13.15 -18.39
C GLU A 149 19.53 12.11 -17.87
N TRP A 150 19.25 11.45 -16.74
CA TRP A 150 20.11 10.44 -16.11
C TRP A 150 19.59 9.01 -16.26
N ARG A 151 18.50 8.80 -17.02
CA ARG A 151 17.94 7.47 -17.26
C ARG A 151 18.93 6.58 -18.02
N ARG A 152 18.81 5.27 -17.82
CA ARG A 152 19.66 4.22 -18.42
C ARG A 152 21.12 4.19 -17.92
N ALA A 153 21.49 5.03 -16.96
CA ALA A 153 22.80 4.98 -16.29
C ALA A 153 22.87 3.96 -15.13
N GLY A 154 21.77 3.25 -14.83
CA GLY A 154 21.73 2.24 -13.76
C GLY A 154 21.60 2.80 -12.34
N LEU A 155 21.41 4.11 -12.16
CA LEU A 155 21.40 4.78 -10.86
C LEU A 155 20.30 4.28 -9.91
N ALA A 156 19.04 4.22 -10.36
CA ALA A 156 17.96 3.65 -9.53
C ALA A 156 18.21 2.18 -9.18
N SER A 157 18.77 1.38 -10.09
CA SER A 157 19.14 -0.01 -9.82
C SER A 157 20.24 -0.11 -8.76
N ALA A 158 21.18 0.83 -8.72
CA ALA A 158 22.19 0.91 -7.67
C ALA A 158 21.57 1.26 -6.31
N CYS A 159 20.69 2.27 -6.25
CA CYS A 159 19.94 2.62 -5.03
C CYS A 159 19.13 1.42 -4.51
N LEU A 160 18.42 0.73 -5.40
CA LEU A 160 17.64 -0.46 -5.04
C LEU A 160 18.53 -1.62 -4.57
N GLY A 161 19.69 -1.82 -5.21
CA GLY A 161 20.67 -2.80 -4.74
C GLY A 161 21.12 -2.53 -3.30
N MET A 162 21.37 -1.27 -2.94
CA MET A 162 21.73 -0.89 -1.57
C MET A 162 20.61 -1.22 -0.58
N LEU A 163 19.35 -0.90 -0.91
CA LEU A 163 18.19 -1.25 -0.08
C LEU A 163 18.07 -2.77 0.15
N MET A 164 18.26 -3.56 -0.91
CA MET A 164 18.23 -5.02 -0.80
C MET A 164 19.33 -5.58 0.11
N ASP A 165 20.54 -5.01 0.02
CA ASP A 165 21.66 -5.41 0.88
C ASP A 165 21.43 -5.02 2.34
N ASP A 166 20.83 -3.85 2.58
CA ASP A 166 20.41 -3.40 3.90
C ASP A 166 19.33 -4.29 4.51
N ALA A 167 18.29 -4.62 3.73
CA ALA A 167 17.23 -5.54 4.14
C ALA A 167 17.79 -6.92 4.49
N ARG A 168 18.68 -7.46 3.65
CA ARG A 168 19.33 -8.75 3.92
C ARG A 168 20.18 -8.71 5.20
N ARG A 169 20.94 -7.62 5.45
CA ARG A 169 21.72 -7.45 6.69
C ARG A 169 20.85 -7.44 7.94
N ARG A 170 19.61 -6.95 7.86
CA ARG A 170 18.63 -6.97 8.95
C ARG A 170 17.89 -8.30 9.09
N GLY A 171 18.21 -9.30 8.26
CA GLY A 171 17.55 -10.61 8.27
C GLY A 171 16.18 -10.61 7.62
N THR A 172 15.87 -9.64 6.76
CA THR A 172 14.62 -9.62 5.98
C THR A 172 14.72 -10.58 4.79
N PRO A 173 13.92 -11.67 4.73
CA PRO A 173 14.06 -12.69 3.69
C PRO A 173 13.47 -12.28 2.35
N LEU A 174 12.58 -11.30 2.30
CA LEU A 174 11.82 -10.92 1.10
C LEU A 174 11.93 -9.44 0.78
N THR A 175 11.75 -9.10 -0.48
CA THR A 175 11.46 -7.74 -0.93
C THR A 175 10.44 -7.74 -2.05
N ALA A 176 9.53 -6.78 -2.04
CA ALA A 176 8.43 -6.68 -2.98
C ALA A 176 8.23 -5.25 -3.49
N LEU A 177 7.65 -5.13 -4.69
CA LEU A 177 7.36 -3.83 -5.31
C LEU A 177 6.25 -3.90 -6.35
N TYR A 178 5.64 -2.76 -6.65
CA TYR A 178 4.83 -2.58 -7.86
C TYR A 178 5.68 -1.94 -8.97
N PRO A 179 5.95 -2.65 -10.07
CA PRO A 179 6.81 -2.15 -11.14
C PRO A 179 6.05 -1.23 -12.10
N ALA A 180 6.59 -0.04 -12.36
CA ALA A 180 6.18 0.76 -13.53
C ALA A 180 6.71 0.15 -14.85
N VAL A 181 7.86 -0.53 -14.79
CA VAL A 181 8.49 -1.28 -15.88
C VAL A 181 9.16 -2.53 -15.30
N ILE A 182 9.11 -3.67 -15.99
CA ILE A 182 9.49 -4.97 -15.41
C ILE A 182 11.01 -5.24 -15.51
N GLU A 183 11.59 -4.98 -16.67
CA GLU A 183 12.93 -5.45 -17.06
C GLU A 183 14.06 -5.02 -16.11
N PRO A 184 14.14 -3.76 -15.62
CA PRO A 184 15.18 -3.36 -14.67
C PRO A 184 15.16 -4.16 -13.36
N TYR A 185 13.97 -4.53 -12.88
CA TYR A 185 13.80 -5.30 -11.65
C TYR A 185 14.13 -6.78 -11.86
N ARG A 186 13.84 -7.36 -13.03
CA ARG A 186 14.27 -8.73 -13.39
C ARG A 186 15.78 -8.91 -13.37
N ARG A 187 16.53 -7.91 -13.84
CA ARG A 187 18.01 -7.91 -13.74
C ARG A 187 18.50 -7.91 -12.30
N LEU A 188 17.68 -7.38 -11.39
CA LEU A 188 17.89 -7.43 -9.95
C LEU A 188 17.20 -8.63 -9.31
N GLY A 189 16.86 -9.69 -10.04
CA GLY A 189 16.35 -10.96 -9.49
C GLY A 189 14.89 -10.94 -9.04
N TYR A 190 14.13 -9.88 -9.28
CA TYR A 190 12.69 -9.88 -9.04
C TYR A 190 11.94 -10.61 -10.15
N GLU A 191 10.76 -11.13 -9.84
CA GLU A 191 9.79 -11.57 -10.85
C GLU A 191 8.36 -11.27 -10.39
N LEU A 192 7.43 -11.20 -11.34
CA LEU A 192 6.00 -11.11 -11.06
C LEU A 192 5.58 -12.22 -10.09
N ALA A 193 4.91 -11.86 -9.01
CA ALA A 193 4.66 -12.79 -7.91
C ALA A 193 3.25 -12.69 -7.32
N GLY A 194 2.41 -11.79 -7.83
CA GLY A 194 0.99 -11.76 -7.55
C GLY A 194 0.31 -10.51 -8.10
N THR A 195 -0.93 -10.29 -7.68
CA THR A 195 -1.80 -9.27 -8.28
C THR A 195 -2.36 -8.27 -7.26
N TYR A 196 -2.71 -7.10 -7.76
CA TYR A 196 -3.72 -6.22 -7.19
C TYR A 196 -4.83 -6.15 -8.23
N ASP A 197 -5.96 -6.77 -7.93
CA ASP A 197 -7.13 -6.78 -8.81
C ASP A 197 -8.17 -5.79 -8.29
N ASP A 198 -8.73 -4.98 -9.19
CA ASP A 198 -9.87 -4.12 -8.90
C ASP A 198 -11.10 -4.67 -9.62
N TYR A 199 -12.04 -5.22 -8.86
CA TYR A 199 -13.32 -5.70 -9.38
C TYR A 199 -14.39 -4.62 -9.27
N ARG A 200 -15.37 -4.66 -10.17
CA ARG A 200 -16.55 -3.79 -10.14
C ARG A 200 -17.82 -4.55 -10.47
N ILE A 201 -18.91 -4.16 -9.83
CA ILE A 201 -20.26 -4.60 -10.12
C ILE A 201 -21.23 -3.43 -10.04
N ALA A 202 -22.23 -3.37 -10.93
CA ALA A 202 -23.33 -2.42 -10.78
C ALA A 202 -24.11 -2.70 -9.48
N LEU A 203 -24.46 -1.67 -8.70
CA LEU A 203 -25.19 -1.87 -7.43
C LEU A 203 -26.55 -2.56 -7.65
N ASP A 204 -27.18 -2.32 -8.79
CA ASP A 204 -28.46 -2.93 -9.17
C ASP A 204 -28.33 -4.43 -9.52
N ALA A 205 -27.11 -4.88 -9.84
CA ALA A 205 -26.84 -6.30 -10.10
C ALA A 205 -26.53 -7.10 -8.82
N LEU A 206 -26.29 -6.44 -7.68
CA LEU A 206 -26.13 -7.13 -6.41
C LEU A 206 -27.41 -7.91 -6.05
N PRO A 207 -27.31 -9.10 -5.43
CA PRO A 207 -28.49 -9.84 -5.01
C PRO A 207 -29.29 -9.06 -3.95
N ALA A 208 -30.59 -9.37 -3.83
CA ALA A 208 -31.33 -8.96 -2.64
C ALA A 208 -30.82 -9.77 -1.44
N ILE A 209 -30.49 -9.07 -0.35
CA ILE A 209 -29.91 -9.68 0.85
C ILE A 209 -30.91 -9.51 1.98
N ASP A 210 -31.34 -10.64 2.55
CA ASP A 210 -32.09 -10.64 3.81
C ASP A 210 -31.12 -10.34 4.95
N THR A 211 -31.38 -9.25 5.67
CA THR A 211 -30.51 -8.79 6.76
C THR A 211 -30.91 -9.35 8.11
N ARG A 212 -31.96 -10.18 8.19
CA ARG A 212 -32.33 -10.88 9.42
C ARG A 212 -31.19 -11.82 9.82
N ASP A 213 -30.82 -11.79 11.10
CA ASP A 213 -29.79 -12.66 11.70
C ASP A 213 -28.36 -12.48 11.13
N LEU A 214 -28.10 -11.36 10.43
CA LEU A 214 -26.75 -10.97 10.02
C LEU A 214 -26.03 -10.18 11.14
N PRO A 215 -24.69 -10.17 11.16
CA PRO A 215 -23.91 -9.30 12.03
C PRO A 215 -24.36 -7.84 11.96
N SER A 216 -24.31 -7.17 13.10
CA SER A 216 -24.61 -5.74 13.20
C SER A 216 -23.54 -4.93 12.47
N LEU A 217 -23.94 -3.80 11.88
CA LEU A 217 -23.02 -2.91 11.16
C LEU A 217 -22.94 -1.56 11.87
N GLU A 218 -21.72 -1.14 12.18
CA GLU A 218 -21.43 0.14 12.83
C GLU A 218 -20.41 0.93 12.01
N LEU A 219 -20.44 2.25 12.13
CA LEU A 219 -19.29 3.06 11.74
C LEU A 219 -18.19 2.89 12.78
N VAL A 220 -16.95 2.83 12.33
CA VAL A 220 -15.79 2.68 13.22
C VAL A 220 -15.73 3.81 14.24
N ASP A 221 -15.41 3.46 15.48
CA ASP A 221 -14.77 4.36 16.43
C ASP A 221 -13.29 3.97 16.49
N ALA A 222 -12.40 4.84 16.04
CA ALA A 222 -10.99 4.50 15.87
C ALA A 222 -10.29 4.16 17.19
N ASP A 223 -10.68 4.78 18.30
CA ASP A 223 -10.08 4.54 19.62
C ASP A 223 -10.58 3.22 20.22
N ARG A 224 -11.85 2.88 19.98
CA ARG A 224 -12.46 1.63 20.47
C ARG A 224 -12.10 0.41 19.62
N ASP A 225 -12.08 0.56 18.29
CA ASP A 225 -12.19 -0.58 17.36
C ASP A 225 -10.89 -0.96 16.67
N GLN A 226 -9.84 -0.12 16.69
CA GLN A 226 -8.62 -0.36 15.90
C GLN A 226 -8.00 -1.75 16.19
N ASP A 227 -7.79 -2.09 17.45
CA ASP A 227 -7.15 -3.37 17.80
C ASP A 227 -8.00 -4.57 17.37
N ALA A 228 -9.33 -4.44 17.46
CA ALA A 228 -10.26 -5.49 17.03
C ALA A 228 -10.31 -5.63 15.50
N ILE A 229 -10.20 -4.53 14.75
CA ILE A 229 -10.06 -4.54 13.28
C ILE A 229 -8.75 -5.24 12.89
N MET A 230 -7.64 -4.88 13.53
CA MET A 230 -6.33 -5.50 13.27
C MET A 230 -6.35 -7.00 13.58
N ALA A 231 -6.99 -7.40 14.69
CA ALA A 231 -7.14 -8.81 15.04
C ALA A 231 -8.01 -9.58 14.04
N CYS A 232 -9.10 -8.99 13.55
CA CYS A 232 -9.92 -9.56 12.47
C CYS A 232 -9.09 -9.73 11.18
N TYR A 233 -8.32 -8.71 10.82
CA TYR A 233 -7.45 -8.78 9.65
C TYR A 233 -6.40 -9.89 9.76
N ALA A 234 -5.73 -10.01 10.92
CA ALA A 234 -4.75 -11.06 11.18
C ALA A 234 -5.32 -12.48 11.03
N ARG A 235 -6.55 -12.72 11.52
CA ARG A 235 -7.24 -14.02 11.31
C ARG A 235 -7.54 -14.27 9.83
N TRP A 236 -7.96 -13.24 9.10
CA TRP A 236 -8.24 -13.33 7.66
C TRP A 236 -6.98 -13.57 6.82
N LEU A 237 -5.82 -13.03 7.24
CA LEU A 237 -4.52 -13.19 6.54
C LEU A 237 -4.03 -14.64 6.48
N ALA A 238 -4.34 -15.46 7.49
CA ALA A 238 -3.87 -16.85 7.57
C ALA A 238 -4.30 -17.72 6.35
N GLY A 239 -5.39 -17.35 5.66
CA GLY A 239 -5.89 -18.04 4.48
C GLY A 239 -5.41 -17.45 3.14
N ARG A 240 -4.37 -16.60 3.13
CA ARG A 240 -3.98 -15.80 1.96
C ARG A 240 -2.48 -15.89 1.64
N ASN A 241 -2.16 -15.64 0.38
CA ASN A 241 -0.80 -15.48 -0.12
C ASN A 241 -0.63 -14.07 -0.69
N GLY A 242 0.48 -13.41 -0.38
CA GLY A 242 0.87 -12.12 -0.94
C GLY A 242 0.34 -10.89 -0.23
N THR A 243 -0.68 -11.02 0.61
CA THR A 243 -1.24 -9.89 1.36
C THR A 243 -0.26 -9.42 2.43
N ILE A 244 -0.17 -8.10 2.62
CA ILE A 244 0.66 -7.49 3.66
C ILE A 244 -0.15 -7.26 4.94
N GLU A 245 0.52 -7.31 6.08
CA GLU A 245 0.00 -6.90 7.39
C GLU A 245 0.57 -5.53 7.76
N PRO A 246 -0.25 -4.47 7.71
CA PRO A 246 0.19 -3.13 8.09
C PRO A 246 0.36 -3.00 9.60
N ASP A 247 1.26 -2.11 10.01
CA ASP A 247 1.42 -1.75 11.42
C ASP A 247 0.30 -0.83 11.93
N ALA A 248 0.20 -0.69 13.26
CA ALA A 248 -0.84 0.13 13.90
C ALA A 248 -0.83 1.60 13.42
N PRO A 249 0.32 2.30 13.28
CA PRO A 249 0.37 3.64 12.68
C PRO A 249 -0.23 3.70 11.28
N PHE A 250 0.06 2.73 10.41
CA PHE A 250 -0.50 2.66 9.07
C PHE A 250 -2.02 2.46 9.12
N TRP A 251 -2.52 1.55 9.96
CA TRP A 251 -3.96 1.37 10.17
C TRP A 251 -4.64 2.68 10.53
N ARG A 252 -4.13 3.37 11.55
CA ARG A 252 -4.72 4.63 12.02
C ARG A 252 -4.70 5.70 10.93
N ALA A 253 -3.52 6.01 10.41
CA ALA A 253 -3.29 7.21 9.60
C ALA A 253 -3.64 7.03 8.10
N ARG A 254 -3.63 5.79 7.58
CA ARG A 254 -3.84 5.52 6.14
C ARG A 254 -5.14 4.80 5.84
N LEU A 255 -5.70 4.04 6.79
CA LEU A 255 -6.89 3.22 6.55
C LEU A 255 -8.12 3.71 7.32
N ILE A 256 -7.96 4.04 8.61
CA ILE A 256 -9.09 4.39 9.49
C ILE A 256 -9.40 5.88 9.44
N GLU A 257 -8.44 6.74 9.79
CA GLU A 257 -8.63 8.18 9.91
C GLU A 257 -8.09 8.92 8.68
N ARG A 258 -8.94 9.10 7.67
CA ARG A 258 -8.63 9.90 6.47
C ARG A 258 -9.45 11.20 6.43
N PRO A 259 -9.17 12.19 7.30
CA PRO A 259 -9.98 13.41 7.40
C PRO A 259 -9.88 14.35 6.19
N TRP A 260 -8.92 14.11 5.30
CA TRP A 260 -8.71 14.86 4.05
C TRP A 260 -9.54 14.32 2.88
N ASP A 261 -10.11 13.12 3.01
CA ASP A 261 -11.01 12.59 2.01
C ASP A 261 -12.41 13.19 2.27
N GLU A 262 -13.03 13.78 1.24
CA GLU A 262 -14.37 14.38 1.35
C GLU A 262 -15.41 13.37 1.88
N TRP A 263 -15.24 12.11 1.50
CA TRP A 263 -16.06 11.01 1.99
C TRP A 263 -15.22 9.75 2.18
N HIS A 264 -15.03 9.37 3.44
CA HIS A 264 -14.37 8.14 3.88
C HIS A 264 -15.24 7.49 4.96
N ARG A 265 -15.55 6.19 4.79
CA ARG A 265 -16.39 5.43 5.71
C ARG A 265 -15.79 4.07 5.97
N VAL A 266 -15.38 3.82 7.21
CA VAL A 266 -15.04 2.48 7.68
C VAL A 266 -16.26 1.91 8.39
N VAL A 267 -16.75 0.79 7.89
CA VAL A 267 -17.89 0.05 8.44
C VAL A 267 -17.35 -1.24 9.02
N VAL A 268 -17.65 -1.50 10.28
CA VAL A 268 -17.30 -2.76 10.95
C VAL A 268 -18.55 -3.64 11.05
N ALA A 269 -18.36 -4.93 10.81
CA ALA A 269 -19.37 -5.95 11.03
C ALA A 269 -19.07 -6.68 12.34
N ARG A 270 -20.02 -6.68 13.26
CA ARG A 270 -19.88 -7.23 14.59
C ARG A 270 -20.93 -8.32 14.84
N ASP A 271 -20.45 -9.53 15.10
CA ASP A 271 -21.25 -10.65 15.59
C ASP A 271 -20.97 -10.76 17.09
N ASP A 272 -22.01 -10.54 17.89
CA ASP A 272 -21.90 -10.28 19.34
C ASP A 272 -20.92 -9.15 19.68
N ASP A 273 -19.81 -9.45 20.37
CA ASP A 273 -18.76 -8.49 20.72
C ASP A 273 -17.54 -8.58 19.78
N THR A 274 -17.55 -9.49 18.79
CA THR A 274 -16.40 -9.74 17.92
C THR A 274 -16.57 -9.08 16.56
N ILE A 275 -15.57 -8.29 16.14
CA ILE A 275 -15.49 -7.82 14.75
C ILE A 275 -15.10 -9.01 13.86
N THR A 276 -16.00 -9.41 12.97
CA THR A 276 -15.83 -10.53 12.02
C THR A 276 -15.54 -10.06 10.59
N GLY A 277 -15.63 -8.75 10.35
CA GLY A 277 -15.26 -8.14 9.09
C GLY A 277 -15.37 -6.62 9.11
N PHE A 278 -14.87 -5.99 8.06
CA PHE A 278 -14.99 -4.56 7.86
C PHE A 278 -14.85 -4.20 6.38
N ALA A 279 -15.36 -3.04 6.01
CA ALA A 279 -15.21 -2.47 4.68
C ALA A 279 -14.89 -0.98 4.75
N ILE A 280 -13.92 -0.54 3.94
CA ILE A 280 -13.47 0.85 3.88
C ILE A 280 -13.92 1.44 2.55
N PHE A 281 -14.91 2.32 2.59
CA PHE A 281 -15.50 2.92 1.41
C PHE A 281 -15.07 4.37 1.20
N THR A 282 -14.83 4.70 -0.06
CA THR A 282 -14.70 6.06 -0.60
C THR A 282 -15.70 6.26 -1.74
N ARG A 283 -15.98 7.52 -2.10
CA ARG A 283 -16.82 7.85 -3.26
C ARG A 283 -15.95 8.29 -4.43
N VAL A 284 -16.27 7.79 -5.61
CA VAL A 284 -15.69 8.24 -6.87
C VAL A 284 -16.80 8.88 -7.71
N PRO A 285 -16.69 10.15 -8.12
CA PRO A 285 -17.69 10.78 -8.96
C PRO A 285 -17.98 9.96 -10.22
N ASP A 286 -19.26 9.73 -10.53
CA ASP A 286 -19.69 8.98 -11.71
C ASP A 286 -21.03 9.50 -12.24
N THR A 287 -20.96 10.22 -13.36
CA THR A 287 -22.12 10.83 -14.03
C THR A 287 -22.66 9.99 -15.18
N SER A 288 -22.35 8.69 -15.25
CA SER A 288 -22.87 7.79 -16.29
C SER A 288 -24.39 7.56 -16.20
N GLY A 289 -25.01 7.90 -15.08
CA GLY A 289 -26.46 7.84 -14.89
C GLY A 289 -27.20 9.10 -15.39
N HIS A 290 -28.53 9.12 -15.18
CA HIS A 290 -29.40 10.24 -15.57
C HIS A 290 -29.28 11.49 -14.68
N LEU A 291 -28.47 11.43 -13.61
CA LEU A 291 -28.24 12.53 -12.67
C LEU A 291 -26.78 12.96 -12.75
N SER A 292 -26.54 14.27 -12.66
CA SER A 292 -25.19 14.86 -12.72
C SER A 292 -24.35 14.68 -11.44
N PHE A 293 -24.86 13.94 -10.45
CA PHE A 293 -24.24 13.78 -9.13
C PHE A 293 -24.22 12.30 -8.65
N GLY A 294 -24.21 11.35 -9.59
CA GLY A 294 -23.98 9.94 -9.26
C GLY A 294 -22.55 9.67 -8.77
N PHE A 295 -22.34 8.50 -8.18
CA PHE A 295 -21.03 8.07 -7.71
C PHE A 295 -20.85 6.55 -7.76
N GLY A 296 -19.60 6.11 -7.90
CA GLY A 296 -19.16 4.78 -7.56
C GLY A 296 -18.77 4.67 -6.09
N LEU A 297 -19.07 3.54 -5.48
CA LEU A 297 -18.64 3.19 -4.13
C LEU A 297 -17.38 2.34 -4.25
N LYS A 298 -16.20 2.94 -4.04
CA LYS A 298 -14.92 2.23 -4.09
C LYS A 298 -14.57 1.74 -2.69
N CYS A 299 -14.55 0.44 -2.51
CA CYS A 299 -14.06 -0.23 -1.32
C CYS A 299 -12.55 -0.45 -1.43
N THR A 300 -11.75 0.25 -0.62
CA THR A 300 -10.28 0.11 -0.61
C THR A 300 -9.83 -1.12 0.15
N MET A 301 -10.64 -1.61 1.09
CA MET A 301 -10.40 -2.86 1.80
C MET A 301 -11.73 -3.50 2.15
N PHE A 302 -11.93 -4.74 1.70
CA PHE A 302 -13.15 -5.50 1.93
C PHE A 302 -12.76 -6.82 2.61
N VAL A 303 -13.08 -6.95 3.89
CA VAL A 303 -12.69 -8.10 4.71
C VAL A 303 -13.93 -8.70 5.35
N ALA A 304 -14.11 -10.00 5.13
CA ALA A 304 -15.16 -10.81 5.74
C ALA A 304 -14.60 -12.20 6.04
N GLU A 305 -14.79 -12.67 7.27
CA GLU A 305 -14.35 -14.01 7.70
C GLU A 305 -15.32 -15.11 7.24
N ASP A 306 -16.59 -14.77 7.01
CA ASP A 306 -17.64 -15.71 6.66
C ASP A 306 -18.72 -15.11 5.73
N ASP A 307 -19.63 -15.97 5.26
CA ASP A 307 -20.73 -15.61 4.36
C ASP A 307 -21.74 -14.63 5.00
N ARG A 308 -22.03 -14.75 6.30
CA ARG A 308 -22.97 -13.84 7.00
C ARG A 308 -22.41 -12.42 7.02
N THR A 309 -21.14 -12.30 7.38
CA THR A 309 -20.39 -11.04 7.41
C THR A 309 -20.27 -10.43 6.01
N LEU A 310 -19.93 -11.24 5.00
CA LEU A 310 -19.87 -10.80 3.60
C LEU A 310 -21.22 -10.24 3.13
N ARG A 311 -22.32 -10.95 3.42
CA ARG A 311 -23.68 -10.50 3.08
C ARG A 311 -24.06 -9.21 3.81
N ALA A 312 -23.68 -9.06 5.08
CA ALA A 312 -23.94 -7.83 5.84
C ALA A 312 -23.27 -6.62 5.17
N LEU A 313 -21.98 -6.71 4.84
CA LEU A 313 -21.23 -5.65 4.18
C LEU A 313 -21.76 -5.35 2.76
N LEU A 314 -22.19 -6.37 2.02
CA LEU A 314 -22.86 -6.19 0.73
C LEU A 314 -24.25 -5.52 0.85
N ALA A 315 -24.99 -5.81 1.91
CA ALA A 315 -26.27 -5.16 2.19
C ALA A 315 -26.06 -3.66 2.48
N TYR A 316 -24.99 -3.31 3.21
CA TYR A 316 -24.59 -1.92 3.40
C TYR A 316 -24.29 -1.22 2.07
N ALA A 317 -23.47 -1.82 1.20
CA ALA A 317 -23.20 -1.26 -0.12
C ALA A 317 -24.48 -1.11 -0.97
N SER A 318 -25.39 -2.08 -0.89
CA SER A 318 -26.67 -2.08 -1.61
C SER A 318 -27.62 -0.96 -1.16
N SER A 319 -27.46 -0.44 0.07
CA SER A 319 -28.27 0.69 0.56
C SER A 319 -28.04 2.00 -0.21
N TYR A 320 -26.95 2.08 -0.99
CA TYR A 320 -26.64 3.24 -1.83
C TYR A 320 -27.29 3.20 -3.22
N ARG A 321 -28.12 2.18 -3.52
CA ARG A 321 -28.92 2.13 -4.75
C ARG A 321 -29.73 3.42 -4.94
N GLY A 322 -29.94 3.80 -6.20
CA GLY A 322 -30.60 5.05 -6.59
C GLY A 322 -29.60 6.12 -7.05
N LEU A 323 -28.64 6.48 -6.19
CA LEU A 323 -27.57 7.44 -6.52
C LEU A 323 -26.24 6.76 -6.86
N GLY A 324 -25.92 5.67 -6.15
CA GLY A 324 -24.73 4.86 -6.41
C GLY A 324 -24.87 4.08 -7.72
N ARG A 325 -23.76 3.93 -8.45
CA ARG A 325 -23.71 3.25 -9.76
C ARG A 325 -23.10 1.87 -9.65
N TRP A 326 -21.95 1.76 -9.02
CA TRP A 326 -21.22 0.51 -8.88
C TRP A 326 -20.57 0.41 -7.51
N LEU A 327 -20.37 -0.83 -7.06
CA LEU A 327 -19.44 -1.19 -5.99
C LEU A 327 -18.15 -1.68 -6.64
N GLY A 328 -17.02 -1.13 -6.22
CA GLY A 328 -15.69 -1.60 -6.61
C GLY A 328 -14.92 -2.10 -5.39
N TRP A 329 -14.12 -3.14 -5.52
CA TRP A 329 -13.33 -3.69 -4.42
C TRP A 329 -12.05 -4.36 -4.94
N SER A 330 -11.05 -4.51 -4.05
CA SER A 330 -9.90 -5.35 -4.35
C SER A 330 -10.09 -6.75 -3.76
N GLY A 331 -9.79 -7.77 -4.56
CA GLY A 331 -10.02 -9.17 -4.23
C GLY A 331 -9.01 -10.12 -4.89
N PRO A 332 -9.05 -11.43 -4.59
CA PRO A 332 -8.17 -12.41 -5.21
C PRO A 332 -8.45 -12.55 -6.72
N PRO A 333 -7.48 -13.10 -7.49
CA PRO A 333 -7.76 -13.65 -8.81
C PRO A 333 -8.93 -14.62 -8.76
N ASN A 334 -9.87 -14.50 -9.69
CA ASN A 334 -11.10 -15.29 -9.73
C ASN A 334 -11.90 -15.18 -8.43
N ASP A 335 -12.20 -13.94 -8.02
CA ASP A 335 -12.85 -13.66 -6.74
C ASP A 335 -14.15 -14.48 -6.55
N PRO A 336 -14.28 -15.26 -5.45
CA PRO A 336 -15.48 -16.04 -5.16
C PRO A 336 -16.78 -15.23 -5.10
N MET A 337 -16.72 -13.90 -4.88
CA MET A 337 -17.89 -13.02 -4.93
C MET A 337 -18.64 -13.11 -6.27
N THR A 338 -17.99 -13.50 -7.36
CA THR A 338 -18.65 -13.73 -8.66
C THR A 338 -19.74 -14.80 -8.59
N LEU A 339 -19.65 -15.74 -7.63
CA LEU A 339 -20.61 -16.83 -7.44
C LEU A 339 -21.88 -16.39 -6.70
N LEU A 340 -21.88 -15.20 -6.08
CA LEU A 340 -23.03 -14.68 -5.33
C LEU A 340 -24.03 -13.94 -6.23
N VAL A 341 -23.67 -13.70 -7.49
CA VAL A 341 -24.43 -12.85 -8.41
C VAL A 341 -25.10 -13.75 -9.45
N GLY A 342 -26.41 -13.57 -9.66
CA GLY A 342 -27.20 -14.40 -10.59
C GLY A 342 -26.92 -14.13 -12.08
N THR A 343 -25.99 -13.24 -12.39
CA THR A 343 -25.59 -12.84 -13.75
C THR A 343 -24.08 -12.62 -13.80
N GLN A 344 -23.48 -12.63 -14.99
CA GLN A 344 -22.05 -12.32 -15.19
C GLN A 344 -21.81 -10.79 -15.14
N ALA A 345 -22.18 -10.15 -14.03
CA ALA A 345 -22.14 -8.69 -13.87
C ALA A 345 -20.87 -8.17 -13.15
N VAL A 346 -20.08 -9.07 -12.55
CA VAL A 346 -18.78 -8.71 -11.97
C VAL A 346 -17.75 -8.58 -13.09
N THR A 347 -17.03 -7.48 -13.10
CA THR A 347 -15.99 -7.17 -14.08
C THR A 347 -14.66 -6.92 -13.38
N LEU A 348 -13.56 -7.36 -13.97
CA LEU A 348 -12.23 -6.93 -13.56
C LEU A 348 -11.94 -5.59 -14.24
N ALA A 349 -11.99 -4.50 -13.47
CA ALA A 349 -11.83 -3.15 -13.96
C ALA A 349 -10.36 -2.78 -14.19
N ASP A 350 -9.47 -3.22 -13.31
CA ASP A 350 -8.03 -3.02 -13.45
C ASP A 350 -7.23 -4.15 -12.78
N ARG A 351 -5.99 -4.35 -13.22
CA ARG A 351 -5.05 -5.31 -12.62
C ARG A 351 -3.62 -4.77 -12.68
N TYR A 352 -3.01 -4.61 -11.52
CA TYR A 352 -1.57 -4.46 -11.37
C TYR A 352 -0.95 -5.78 -10.93
N ARG A 353 0.33 -5.97 -11.27
CA ARG A 353 1.09 -7.14 -10.83
C ARG A 353 2.27 -6.65 -10.03
N TRP A 354 2.38 -7.09 -8.78
CA TRP A 354 3.56 -6.84 -7.98
C TRP A 354 4.61 -7.92 -8.24
N MET A 355 5.86 -7.55 -7.96
CA MET A 355 7.01 -8.43 -8.05
C MET A 355 7.53 -8.77 -6.67
N LEU A 356 8.12 -9.96 -6.54
CA LEU A 356 8.81 -10.43 -5.35
C LEU A 356 10.23 -10.84 -5.73
N ARG A 357 11.14 -10.64 -4.79
CA ARG A 357 12.46 -11.27 -4.78
C ARG A 357 12.73 -11.84 -3.41
N ILE A 358 13.17 -13.09 -3.39
CA ILE A 358 13.79 -13.70 -2.21
C ILE A 358 15.20 -13.12 -2.04
N LEU A 359 15.45 -12.54 -0.87
CA LEU A 359 16.76 -12.03 -0.44
C LEU A 359 17.54 -13.12 0.31
N ASP A 360 16.87 -13.88 1.18
CA ASP A 360 17.43 -15.02 1.93
C ASP A 360 16.59 -16.27 1.70
N MET A 361 17.13 -17.21 0.92
CA MET A 361 16.45 -18.43 0.52
C MET A 361 16.12 -19.35 1.69
N ARG A 362 17.04 -19.50 2.65
CA ARG A 362 16.80 -20.32 3.84
C ARG A 362 15.70 -19.70 4.70
N GLY A 363 15.85 -18.42 5.04
CA GLY A 363 14.86 -17.70 5.85
C GLY A 363 13.48 -17.66 5.20
N ALA A 364 13.40 -17.52 3.87
CA ALA A 364 12.14 -17.58 3.14
C ALA A 364 11.50 -18.97 3.21
N LEU A 365 12.27 -20.04 2.95
CA LEU A 365 11.74 -21.41 2.95
C LEU A 365 11.37 -21.90 4.35
N GLU A 366 12.16 -21.59 5.38
CA GLU A 366 11.86 -21.98 6.77
C GLU A 366 10.72 -21.15 7.37
N GLY A 367 10.57 -19.88 6.95
CA GLY A 367 9.53 -18.97 7.46
C GLY A 367 8.17 -19.12 6.77
N ARG A 368 8.12 -19.66 5.54
CA ARG A 368 6.86 -19.89 4.82
C ARG A 368 6.02 -20.94 5.53
N GLY A 369 4.71 -20.73 5.59
CA GLY A 369 3.79 -21.78 6.02
C GLY A 369 3.57 -22.80 4.91
N TYR A 370 3.28 -24.06 5.27
CA TYR A 370 3.09 -25.15 4.32
C TYR A 370 1.84 -25.95 4.64
N PRO A 371 1.22 -26.62 3.64
CA PRO A 371 0.17 -27.59 3.90
C PRO A 371 0.69 -28.71 4.83
N PRO A 372 -0.18 -29.30 5.68
CA PRO A 372 0.21 -30.33 6.65
C PRO A 372 0.42 -31.69 5.96
N ILE A 373 1.48 -31.79 5.16
CA ILE A 373 1.84 -32.96 4.36
C ILE A 373 3.27 -33.40 4.64
N ASP A 374 3.56 -34.66 4.34
CA ASP A 374 4.92 -35.16 4.20
C ASP A 374 5.32 -35.11 2.73
N ALA A 375 6.37 -34.37 2.41
CA ALA A 375 6.85 -34.18 1.05
C ALA A 375 8.34 -33.85 1.03
N GLU A 376 9.02 -34.15 -0.08
CA GLU A 376 10.41 -33.78 -0.27
C GLU A 376 10.61 -33.23 -1.68
N ALA A 377 11.24 -32.07 -1.80
CA ALA A 377 11.65 -31.48 -3.08
C ALA A 377 13.14 -31.20 -3.10
N THR A 378 13.77 -31.47 -4.24
CA THR A 378 15.16 -31.10 -4.52
C THR A 378 15.21 -30.29 -5.81
N PHE A 379 15.79 -29.10 -5.77
CA PHE A 379 15.84 -28.21 -6.94
C PHE A 379 17.08 -27.31 -6.90
N ALA A 380 17.57 -26.90 -8.07
CA ALA A 380 18.74 -26.02 -8.19
C ALA A 380 18.31 -24.56 -8.36
N ILE A 381 19.02 -23.64 -7.71
CA ILE A 381 18.84 -22.19 -7.80
C ILE A 381 20.12 -21.53 -8.31
N ASP A 382 19.95 -20.58 -9.23
CA ASP A 382 20.95 -19.60 -9.63
C ASP A 382 20.56 -18.21 -9.09
N ASP A 383 21.46 -17.60 -8.33
CA ASP A 383 21.35 -16.21 -7.88
C ASP A 383 22.70 -15.51 -8.09
N PRO A 384 22.86 -14.74 -9.19
CA PRO A 384 24.13 -14.08 -9.47
C PRO A 384 24.46 -12.93 -8.50
N ARG A 385 23.50 -12.50 -7.67
CA ARG A 385 23.72 -11.42 -6.69
C ARG A 385 24.14 -11.95 -5.33
N TYR A 386 23.51 -13.03 -4.87
CA TYR A 386 23.72 -13.60 -3.54
C TYR A 386 24.11 -15.08 -3.65
N ALA A 387 25.41 -15.36 -3.55
CA ALA A 387 25.95 -16.71 -3.73
C ALA A 387 25.38 -17.72 -2.72
N GLU A 388 24.96 -17.26 -1.54
CA GLU A 388 24.37 -18.11 -0.49
C GLU A 388 22.96 -18.60 -0.83
N ASN A 389 22.29 -17.98 -1.81
CA ASN A 389 21.02 -18.48 -2.34
C ASN A 389 21.24 -19.53 -3.46
N ALA A 390 22.42 -19.54 -4.09
CA ALA A 390 22.72 -20.40 -5.22
C ALA A 390 23.15 -21.80 -4.77
N GLY A 391 22.73 -22.83 -5.52
CA GLY A 391 23.04 -24.24 -5.23
C GLY A 391 21.80 -25.12 -5.27
N VAL A 392 21.95 -26.38 -4.83
CA VAL A 392 20.84 -27.34 -4.78
C VAL A 392 20.20 -27.33 -3.40
N TRP A 393 18.94 -26.95 -3.36
CA TRP A 393 18.13 -26.92 -2.15
C TRP A 393 17.35 -28.21 -2.00
N HIS A 394 17.36 -28.75 -0.78
CA HIS A 394 16.55 -29.87 -0.34
C HIS A 394 15.56 -29.35 0.70
N VAL A 395 14.27 -29.51 0.42
CA VAL A 395 13.19 -29.13 1.34
C VAL A 395 12.41 -30.39 1.69
N GLN A 396 12.43 -30.75 2.96
CA GLN A 396 11.64 -31.84 3.50
C GLN A 396 10.54 -31.26 4.41
N LEU A 397 9.29 -31.62 4.16
CA LEU A 397 8.17 -31.33 5.05
C LEU A 397 7.86 -32.57 5.88
N SER A 398 7.65 -32.38 7.18
CA SER A 398 7.08 -33.38 8.09
C SER A 398 5.81 -32.83 8.70
N SER A 399 4.64 -33.27 8.22
CA SER A 399 3.34 -32.68 8.55
C SER A 399 3.30 -31.14 8.39
N GLY A 400 3.94 -30.63 7.34
CA GLY A 400 4.04 -29.19 7.04
C GLY A 400 5.20 -28.45 7.73
N GLU A 401 5.92 -29.09 8.66
CA GLU A 401 7.10 -28.48 9.28
C GLU A 401 8.31 -28.60 8.34
N PRO A 402 8.94 -27.49 7.92
CA PRO A 402 10.03 -27.52 6.96
C PRO A 402 11.38 -27.81 7.60
N LYS A 403 12.15 -28.68 6.96
CA LYS A 403 13.59 -28.83 7.14
C LYS A 403 14.28 -28.52 5.82
N VAL A 404 15.14 -27.51 5.83
CA VAL A 404 15.78 -26.97 4.62
C VAL A 404 17.29 -27.21 4.67
N GLU A 405 17.85 -27.79 3.62
CA GLU A 405 19.30 -28.03 3.51
C GLU A 405 19.83 -27.55 2.16
N LEU A 406 21.03 -26.98 2.17
CA LEU A 406 21.75 -26.56 0.97
C LEU A 406 22.84 -27.60 0.67
N GLY A 407 22.70 -28.29 -0.46
CA GLY A 407 23.65 -29.25 -0.99
C GLY A 407 24.61 -28.63 -2.02
N SER A 408 25.60 -29.42 -2.44
CA SER A 408 26.67 -29.01 -3.35
C SER A 408 26.58 -29.61 -4.76
N SER A 409 25.55 -30.40 -5.07
CA SER A 409 25.38 -31.00 -6.41
C SER A 409 24.98 -29.95 -7.45
N HIS A 410 25.35 -30.16 -8.71
CA HIS A 410 24.99 -29.30 -9.86
C HIS A 410 24.36 -30.08 -11.02
N ASP A 411 23.93 -31.32 -10.80
CA ASP A 411 23.38 -32.20 -11.85
C ASP A 411 21.93 -31.84 -12.26
N ARG A 412 21.45 -30.66 -11.85
CA ARG A 412 20.10 -30.17 -12.11
C ARG A 412 20.17 -28.81 -12.78
N ARG A 413 19.26 -28.57 -13.72
CA ARG A 413 19.12 -27.27 -14.35
C ARG A 413 18.65 -26.23 -13.31
N PRO A 414 19.38 -25.13 -13.10
CA PRO A 414 18.99 -24.15 -12.10
C PRO A 414 17.85 -23.25 -12.57
N LEU A 415 16.93 -22.97 -11.64
CA LEU A 415 15.97 -21.88 -11.75
C LEU A 415 16.65 -20.57 -11.32
N SER A 416 16.44 -19.48 -12.05
CA SER A 416 16.81 -18.16 -11.51
C SER A 416 16.03 -17.87 -10.23
N ILE A 417 16.64 -17.15 -9.28
CA ILE A 417 15.99 -16.71 -8.04
C ILE A 417 14.66 -15.98 -8.27
N GLY A 418 14.53 -15.22 -9.37
CA GLY A 418 13.28 -14.55 -9.74
C GLY A 418 12.16 -15.54 -10.07
N MET A 419 12.41 -16.50 -10.96
CA MET A 419 11.44 -17.55 -11.27
C MET A 419 11.04 -18.35 -10.03
N PHE A 420 11.99 -18.68 -9.16
CA PHE A 420 11.66 -19.35 -7.91
C PHE A 420 10.86 -18.44 -6.97
N SER A 421 11.14 -17.14 -6.89
CA SER A 421 10.33 -16.18 -6.10
C SER A 421 8.87 -16.12 -6.59
N SER A 422 8.66 -16.26 -7.89
CA SER A 422 7.33 -16.36 -8.51
C SER A 422 6.61 -17.67 -8.16
N MET A 423 7.34 -18.79 -8.08
CA MET A 423 6.79 -20.07 -7.62
C MET A 423 6.51 -20.07 -6.12
N PHE A 424 7.42 -19.49 -5.32
CA PHE A 424 7.32 -19.38 -3.87
C PHE A 424 6.01 -18.72 -3.43
N SER A 425 5.61 -17.64 -4.14
CA SER A 425 4.35 -16.96 -3.89
C SER A 425 3.12 -17.72 -4.39
N GLY A 426 3.31 -18.69 -5.27
CA GLY A 426 2.25 -19.44 -5.96
C GLY A 426 1.77 -18.81 -7.27
N TYR A 427 2.40 -17.74 -7.75
CA TYR A 427 2.01 -17.06 -9.00
C TYR A 427 2.41 -17.87 -10.24
N LEU A 428 3.62 -18.42 -10.26
CA LEU A 428 4.05 -19.39 -11.26
C LEU A 428 3.83 -20.79 -10.73
N ARG A 429 2.98 -21.58 -11.36
CA ARG A 429 2.83 -23.00 -11.01
C ARG A 429 4.02 -23.80 -11.58
N PRO A 430 4.56 -24.81 -10.88
CA PRO A 430 5.67 -25.62 -11.41
C PRO A 430 5.36 -26.29 -12.76
N VAL A 431 4.10 -26.70 -12.99
CA VAL A 431 3.66 -27.23 -14.29
C VAL A 431 3.76 -26.19 -15.41
N ASP A 432 3.48 -24.92 -15.13
CA ASP A 432 3.64 -23.83 -16.10
C ASP A 432 5.11 -23.48 -16.29
N ALA A 433 5.96 -23.68 -15.28
CA ALA A 433 7.41 -23.54 -15.42
C ALA A 433 7.99 -24.57 -16.40
N VAL A 434 7.45 -25.79 -16.46
CA VAL A 434 7.80 -26.77 -17.51
C VAL A 434 7.39 -26.25 -18.89
N ARG A 435 6.15 -25.75 -19.02
CA ARG A 435 5.63 -25.19 -20.27
C ARG A 435 6.47 -24.01 -20.78
N LEU A 436 6.96 -23.17 -19.88
CA LEU A 436 7.83 -22.04 -20.20
C LEU A 436 9.31 -22.45 -20.39
N GLY A 437 9.62 -23.73 -20.23
CA GLY A 437 10.95 -24.28 -20.39
C GLY A 437 11.91 -23.81 -19.30
N TYR A 438 11.46 -23.62 -18.06
CA TYR A 438 12.30 -23.37 -16.88
C TYR A 438 12.54 -24.62 -16.04
N LEU A 439 11.61 -25.59 -16.08
CA LEU A 439 11.77 -26.93 -15.54
C LEU A 439 11.70 -27.95 -16.67
N ASP A 440 12.33 -29.11 -16.47
CA ASP A 440 12.31 -30.19 -17.46
C ASP A 440 11.07 -31.09 -17.25
N GLU A 441 10.50 -31.57 -18.35
CA GLU A 441 9.40 -32.53 -18.29
C GLU A 441 9.85 -33.83 -17.60
N GLY A 442 9.08 -34.29 -16.61
CA GLY A 442 9.42 -35.49 -15.83
C GLY A 442 10.43 -35.27 -14.70
N ASP A 443 10.90 -34.04 -14.44
CA ASP A 443 11.68 -33.76 -13.22
C ASP A 443 10.79 -33.99 -11.98
N PRO A 444 11.16 -34.87 -11.02
CA PRO A 444 10.42 -35.08 -9.78
C PRO A 444 10.16 -33.80 -8.97
N ALA A 445 10.99 -32.77 -9.16
CA ALA A 445 10.81 -31.47 -8.51
C ALA A 445 9.47 -30.81 -8.88
N VAL A 446 8.90 -31.10 -10.07
CA VAL A 446 7.64 -30.47 -10.52
C VAL A 446 6.47 -30.86 -9.63
N GLU A 447 6.27 -32.16 -9.39
CA GLU A 447 5.20 -32.67 -8.53
C GLU A 447 5.44 -32.28 -7.07
N ALA A 448 6.68 -32.43 -6.59
CA ALA A 448 7.05 -32.11 -5.22
C ALA A 448 6.86 -30.62 -4.89
N LEU A 449 7.36 -29.71 -5.75
CA LEU A 449 7.14 -28.27 -5.58
C LEU A 449 5.68 -27.90 -5.73
N SER A 450 4.90 -28.59 -6.56
CA SER A 450 3.46 -28.33 -6.68
C SER A 450 2.73 -28.66 -5.38
N ALA A 451 3.13 -29.71 -4.68
CA ALA A 451 2.59 -30.07 -3.38
C ALA A 451 3.04 -29.09 -2.28
N ILE A 452 4.36 -28.88 -2.16
CA ILE A 452 4.97 -28.02 -1.13
C ILE A 452 4.49 -26.56 -1.26
N LEU A 453 4.51 -25.99 -2.47
CA LEU A 453 4.13 -24.60 -2.70
C LEU A 453 2.64 -24.40 -2.99
N SER A 454 1.81 -25.43 -2.76
CA SER A 454 0.36 -25.32 -2.92
C SER A 454 -0.24 -24.25 -2.00
N GLY A 455 -1.35 -23.66 -2.44
CA GLY A 455 -2.01 -22.57 -1.73
C GLY A 455 -2.85 -21.68 -2.65
N PRO A 456 -3.56 -20.70 -2.07
CA PRO A 456 -4.37 -19.73 -2.81
C PRO A 456 -3.50 -18.88 -3.76
N ASP A 457 -4.12 -18.35 -4.82
CA ASP A 457 -3.43 -17.44 -5.73
C ASP A 457 -2.97 -16.17 -4.99
N PRO A 458 -1.73 -15.69 -5.23
CA PRO A 458 -1.18 -14.56 -4.52
C PRO A 458 -1.76 -13.23 -4.99
N TRP A 459 -2.19 -12.41 -4.02
CA TRP A 459 -2.71 -11.08 -4.27
C TRP A 459 -2.52 -10.16 -3.07
N CYS A 460 -2.69 -8.86 -3.26
CA CYS A 460 -2.62 -7.88 -2.19
C CYS A 460 -3.64 -6.76 -2.41
N PRO A 461 -4.50 -6.42 -1.42
CA PRO A 461 -5.44 -5.31 -1.48
C PRO A 461 -4.79 -3.94 -1.25
N ILE A 462 -3.48 -3.90 -0.94
CA ILE A 462 -2.75 -2.67 -0.63
C ILE A 462 -1.69 -2.44 -1.70
N PHE A 463 -1.70 -1.22 -2.24
CA PHE A 463 -0.66 -0.70 -3.11
C PHE A 463 0.34 0.07 -2.25
N PHE A 464 1.64 -0.18 -2.41
CA PHE A 464 2.72 0.41 -1.62
C PHE A 464 3.85 0.93 -2.50
#